data_AF-A0A653BZ33-F1
#
_entry.id   AF-A0A653BZ33-F1
#
_cell.length_a   1.000
_cell.length_b   1.000
_cell.length_c   1.000
_cell.angle_alpha   90.00
_cell.angle_beta   90.00
_cell.angle_gamma   90.00
#
_symmetry.space_group_name_H-M   'P 1'
#
loop_
_entity.id
_entity.type
_entity.pdbx_description
1 polymer ?
#
loop_
_entity_poly.entity_id
_entity_poly.type
_entity_poly.pdbx_seq_one_letter_code
_entity_poly.pdbx_strand_id
1 'polypeptide(L)' 'RGKICVNRLWRAREEEGEFYTAFAGLTNEPEQFVRYFRMNFLKFDNLLKLVKPHIQKQNTVLRRFRALL' A
#
# COMPACT_ATOMS: atom_id res chain seq x y z
N ARG A 1 9.27 24.36 -19.72
CA ARG A 1 8.25 23.53 -19.01
C ARG A 1 8.70 22.08 -19.06
N GLY A 2 9.11 21.49 -17.94
CA GLY A 2 9.51 20.07 -17.89
C GLY A 2 8.28 19.17 -17.96
N LYS A 3 8.31 18.13 -18.81
CA LYS A 3 7.28 17.08 -18.80
C LYS A 3 7.43 16.31 -17.49
N ILE A 4 6.42 16.39 -16.61
CA ILE A 4 6.34 15.53 -15.44
C ILE A 4 5.90 14.16 -15.95
N CYS A 5 6.86 13.26 -16.17
CA CYS A 5 6.57 11.86 -16.48
C CYS A 5 6.12 11.15 -15.20
N VAL A 6 4.82 11.14 -14.96
CA VAL A 6 4.20 10.30 -13.94
C VAL A 6 4.20 8.85 -14.47
N ASN A 7 4.91 7.95 -13.79
CA ASN A 7 4.91 6.51 -14.10
C ASN A 7 3.46 6.01 -14.19
N ARG A 8 3.18 5.09 -15.12
CA ARG A 8 1.86 4.50 -15.31
C ARG A 8 1.28 3.89 -14.02
N LEU A 9 2.13 3.28 -13.19
CA LEU A 9 1.79 2.78 -11.85
C LEU A 9 1.28 3.89 -10.92
N TRP A 10 1.73 5.13 -11.13
CA TRP A 10 1.32 6.28 -10.32
C TRP A 10 -0.01 6.91 -10.77
N ARG A 11 -0.43 6.71 -12.03
CA ARG A 11 -1.72 7.23 -12.53
C ARG A 11 -2.92 6.45 -12.01
N ALA A 12 -2.79 5.15 -11.83
CA ALA A 12 -3.89 4.29 -11.39
C ALA A 12 -4.31 4.51 -9.92
N ARG A 13 -3.53 5.27 -9.13
CA ARG A 13 -3.80 5.51 -7.70
C ARG A 13 -5.05 6.31 -7.41
N GLU A 14 -5.40 7.26 -8.27
CA GLU A 14 -6.62 8.06 -8.07
C GLU A 14 -7.89 7.20 -8.21
N GLU A 15 -7.84 6.16 -9.05
CA GLU A 15 -9.01 5.35 -9.40
C GLU A 15 -9.10 4.08 -8.55
N GLU A 16 -7.98 3.44 -8.24
CA GLU A 16 -7.94 2.10 -7.63
C GLU A 16 -7.55 2.09 -6.14
N GLY A 17 -7.04 3.22 -5.63
CA GLY A 17 -6.52 3.36 -4.26
C GLY A 17 -5.07 2.91 -4.11
N GLU A 18 -4.30 3.62 -3.28
CA GLU A 18 -2.82 3.52 -3.23
C GLU A 18 -2.24 2.15 -2.88
N PHE A 19 -3.01 1.27 -2.24
CA PHE A 19 -2.46 0.05 -1.64
C PHE A 19 -2.81 -1.22 -2.42
N TYR A 20 -4.05 -1.36 -2.91
CA TYR A 20 -4.54 -2.64 -3.40
C TYR A 20 -3.96 -3.04 -4.76
N THR A 21 -3.69 -2.08 -5.65
CA THR A 21 -3.15 -2.39 -6.99
C THR A 21 -1.66 -2.10 -7.11
N ALA A 22 -1.18 -1.03 -6.45
CA ALA A 22 0.24 -0.69 -6.48
C ALA A 22 1.12 -1.73 -5.79
N PHE A 23 0.69 -2.32 -4.66
CA PHE A 23 1.52 -3.29 -3.94
C PHE A 23 1.83 -4.52 -4.80
N ALA A 24 0.80 -5.10 -5.42
CA ALA A 24 0.95 -6.29 -6.27
C ALA A 24 1.84 -6.04 -7.50
N GLY A 25 1.68 -4.87 -8.16
CA GLY A 25 2.52 -4.47 -9.28
C GLY A 25 3.97 -4.22 -8.87
N LEU A 26 4.18 -3.56 -7.73
CA LEU A 26 5.52 -3.22 -7.23
C LEU A 26 6.29 -4.45 -6.75
N THR A 27 5.63 -5.50 -6.26
CA THR A 27 6.32 -6.75 -5.86
C THR A 27 7.10 -7.40 -7.00
N ASN A 28 6.69 -7.20 -8.25
CA ASN A 28 7.36 -7.76 -9.43
C ASN A 28 8.49 -6.86 -9.97
N GLU A 29 8.57 -5.61 -9.51
CA GLU A 29 9.56 -4.61 -9.95
C GLU A 29 10.38 -4.10 -8.76
N PRO A 30 11.48 -4.78 -8.37
CA PRO A 30 12.22 -4.49 -7.14
C PRO A 30 12.77 -3.05 -7.07
N GLU A 31 13.17 -2.48 -8.20
CA GLU A 31 13.64 -1.09 -8.26
C GLU A 31 12.53 -0.09 -7.93
N GLN A 32 11.32 -0.30 -8.47
CA GLN A 32 10.18 0.56 -8.16
C GLN A 32 9.69 0.35 -6.74
N PHE A 33 9.75 -0.90 -6.24
CA PHE A 33 9.43 -1.20 -4.85
C PHE A 33 10.32 -0.39 -3.90
N VAL A 34 11.64 -0.41 -4.11
CA VAL A 34 12.60 0.38 -3.31
C VAL A 34 12.35 1.87 -3.48
N ARG A 35 12.06 2.34 -4.70
CA ARG A 35 11.76 3.75 -4.94
C ARG A 35 10.52 4.23 -4.17
N TYR A 36 9.52 3.36 -4.04
CA TYR A 36 8.26 3.65 -3.37
C TYR A 36 8.34 3.52 -1.86
N PHE A 37 8.62 2.30 -1.39
CA PHE A 37 8.64 1.97 0.03
C PHE A 37 9.93 2.42 0.72
N ARG A 38 10.91 2.94 -0.04
CA ARG A 38 12.23 3.37 0.45
C ARG A 38 13.00 2.25 1.16
N MET A 39 12.67 1.01 0.83
CA MET A 39 13.30 -0.20 1.37
C MET A 39 13.10 -1.38 0.41
N ASN A 40 13.97 -2.39 0.51
CA ASN A 40 13.79 -3.61 -0.26
C ASN A 40 12.61 -4.45 0.28
N PHE A 41 12.14 -5.38 -0.54
CA PHE A 41 11.01 -6.25 -0.23
C PHE A 41 11.24 -7.07 1.04
N LEU A 42 12.45 -7.62 1.25
CA LEU A 42 12.76 -8.44 2.42
C LEU A 42 12.62 -7.65 3.74
N LYS A 43 13.13 -6.42 3.77
CA LYS A 43 13.01 -5.53 4.94
C LYS A 43 11.56 -5.15 5.19
N PHE A 44 10.81 -4.89 4.13
CA PHE A 44 9.39 -4.60 4.22
C PHE A 44 8.60 -5.81 4.79
N ASP A 45 8.83 -7.01 4.26
CA ASP A 45 8.14 -8.23 4.72
C ASP A 45 8.45 -8.55 6.19
N ASN A 46 9.70 -8.37 6.61
CA ASN A 46 10.08 -8.54 8.01
C ASN A 46 9.36 -7.55 8.93
N LEU A 47 9.28 -6.27 8.54
CA LEU A 47 8.52 -5.26 9.28
C LEU A 47 7.03 -5.58 9.31
N LEU A 48 6.47 -6.00 8.16
CA LEU A 48 5.08 -6.40 8.06
C LEU A 48 4.78 -7.57 9.01
N LYS A 49 5.64 -8.59 9.10
CA LYS A 49 5.46 -9.71 10.04
C LYS A 49 5.40 -9.26 11.50
N LEU A 50 6.22 -8.28 11.89
CA LEU A 50 6.23 -7.74 13.25
C LEU A 50 4.98 -6.91 13.55
N VAL A 51 4.54 -6.09 12.60
CA VAL A 51 3.46 -5.13 12.82
C VAL A 51 2.09 -5.76 12.57
N LYS A 52 1.98 -6.73 11.65
CA LYS A 52 0.72 -7.36 11.20
C LYS A 52 -0.18 -7.82 12.35
N PRO A 53 0.29 -8.46 13.43
CA PRO A 53 -0.57 -8.84 14.56
C PRO A 53 -1.26 -7.65 15.23
N HIS A 54 -0.63 -6.48 15.22
CA HIS A 54 -1.09 -5.28 15.91
C HIS A 54 -1.97 -4.37 15.05
N ILE A 55 -1.83 -4.45 13.72
CA ILE A 55 -2.60 -3.62 12.77
C ILE A 55 -3.75 -4.37 12.10
N GLN A 56 -4.10 -5.55 12.61
CA GLN A 56 -5.23 -6.31 12.06
C GLN A 56 -6.53 -5.54 12.22
N LYS A 57 -7.44 -5.76 11.26
CA LYS A 57 -8.77 -5.17 11.27
C LYS A 57 -9.53 -5.67 12.51
N GLN A 58 -9.70 -4.81 13.51
CA GLN A 58 -10.50 -5.12 14.70
C GLN A 58 -11.90 -4.51 14.61
N ASN A 59 -12.87 -5.20 15.21
CA ASN A 59 -14.23 -4.70 15.40
C ASN A 59 -14.24 -3.78 16.62
N THR A 60 -14.02 -2.49 16.39
CA THR A 60 -14.09 -1.46 17.44
C THR A 60 -15.54 -1.02 17.66
N VAL A 61 -15.80 -0.41 18.82
CA VAL A 61 -17.13 0.14 19.19
C VAL A 61 -17.63 1.11 18.13
N LEU A 62 -16.75 1.97 17.61
CA LEU A 62 -17.06 2.94 16.55
C LEU A 62 -17.43 2.27 15.21
N ARG A 63 -17.09 1.00 14.99
CA ARG A 63 -17.40 0.27 13.76
C ARG A 63 -18.75 -0.42 13.79
N ARG A 64 -19.21 -0.88 14.95
CA ARG A 64 -20.53 -1.52 15.09
C ARG A 64 -21.69 -0.56 14.78
N PHE A 65 -21.50 0.74 15.05
CA PHE A 65 -22.52 1.76 14.79
C PHE A 65 -22.89 1.95 13.30
N ARG A 66 -22.04 1.54 12.35
CA ARG A 66 -22.35 1.62 10.91
C ARG A 66 -23.14 0.42 10.37
N ALA A 67 -23.27 -0.67 11.13
CA ALA A 67 -23.99 -1.87 10.68
C ALA A 67 -25.47 -1.89 11.14
N LEU A 68 -25.91 -0.85 11.87
CA LEU A 68 -27.26 -0.72 12.44
C LEU A 68 -28.04 0.49 11.87
N LEU A 69 -27.48 1.17 10.87
CA LEU A 69 -28.13 2.20 10.04
C LEU A 69 -28.17 1.70 8.60
#